data_AF-F4SY15-F1
#
_entry.id   AF-F4SY15-F1
#
_cell.length_a   1.000
_cell.length_b   1.000
_cell.length_c   1.000
_cell.angle_alpha   90.00
_cell.angle_beta   90.00
_cell.angle_gamma   90.00
#
_symmetry.space_group_name_H-M   'P 1'
#
loop_
_entity.id
_entity.type
_entity.pdbx_description
1 polymer ?
#
loop_
_entity_poly.entity_id
_entity_poly.type
_entity_poly.pdbx_seq_one_letter_code
_entity_poly.pdbx_strand_id
1 'polypeptide(L)'
;MFKHWKNITIYKLSREADLTDLEDKKKMILFTPCGSQDMAKFGFVSPFGDNSEVIAMHGNGFILVEAKRETKILPPPVIQRAIQEKIEKLEQEQARKLKKTEKDSLKDEVLHSLLPRAFSKFSVIQAIYDGSTKRIYINASARQAEDMLALMRKSLGSLPVVPLSVENPIELTLTDWVRDGSAPQGFQMGDAAELKAVLEDGGIARVKKQDLGSDEISTHLEAGKLVTKLALDWQNRIKFTLDHNFSLTSVKFADELLEQNSDIDSEDVAQRLDADFFLLTSEISCLVDALVNALGGEAKQ
;
A
#
# COMPACT_ATOMS: atom_id res chain seq x y z
N MET A 1 8.20 -1.94 -14.31
CA MET A 1 7.26 -2.32 -13.22
C MET A 1 7.52 -1.61 -11.86
N PHE A 2 8.79 -1.50 -11.43
CA PHE A 2 9.25 -0.97 -10.13
C PHE A 2 8.63 0.34 -9.63
N LYS A 3 8.31 1.30 -10.52
CA LYS A 3 7.78 2.63 -10.16
C LYS A 3 6.48 2.61 -9.33
N HIS A 4 5.72 1.51 -9.41
CA HIS A 4 4.47 1.32 -8.67
C HIS A 4 4.68 0.81 -7.23
N TRP A 5 5.85 0.25 -6.93
CA TRP A 5 6.16 -0.45 -5.67
C TRP A 5 6.85 0.48 -4.67
N LYS A 6 6.19 1.58 -4.31
CA LYS A 6 6.69 2.56 -3.32
C LYS A 6 6.27 2.25 -1.89
N ASN A 7 5.22 1.46 -1.73
CA ASN A 7 4.78 0.91 -0.45
C ASN A 7 4.49 -0.57 -0.67
N ILE A 8 4.75 -1.40 0.34
CA ILE A 8 4.50 -2.83 0.30
C ILE A 8 3.87 -3.23 1.63
N THR A 9 2.64 -3.73 1.57
CA THR A 9 1.99 -4.41 2.69
C THR A 9 2.04 -5.91 2.41
N ILE A 10 2.37 -6.70 3.43
CA ILE A 10 2.61 -8.14 3.28
C ILE A 10 1.59 -8.93 4.09
N TYR A 11 1.00 -9.92 3.43
CA TYR A 11 0.07 -10.87 4.01
C TYR A 11 0.59 -12.29 3.78
N LYS A 12 0.11 -13.23 4.59
CA LYS A 12 0.38 -14.66 4.43
C LYS A 12 -0.93 -15.43 4.40
N LEU A 13 -0.98 -16.47 3.57
CA LEU A 13 -2.08 -17.43 3.61
C LEU A 13 -2.07 -18.18 4.94
N SER A 14 -3.20 -18.15 5.67
CA SER A 14 -3.33 -18.87 6.95
C SER A 14 -3.68 -20.35 6.78
N ARG A 15 -4.06 -20.76 5.58
CA ARG A 15 -4.23 -22.14 5.15
C ARG A 15 -4.06 -22.22 3.63
N GLU A 16 -3.84 -23.41 3.11
CA GLU A 16 -3.75 -23.60 1.67
C GLU A 16 -5.01 -23.07 0.97
N ALA A 17 -4.77 -22.37 -0.14
CA ALA A 17 -5.81 -21.85 -1.01
C ALA A 17 -5.33 -22.03 -2.45
N ASP A 18 -6.25 -22.48 -3.31
CA ASP A 18 -6.00 -22.50 -4.73
C ASP A 18 -6.20 -21.10 -5.30
N LEU A 19 -5.14 -20.55 -5.89
CA LEU A 19 -5.12 -19.23 -6.50
C LEU A 19 -5.07 -19.30 -8.03
N THR A 20 -5.18 -20.50 -8.63
CA THR A 20 -5.25 -20.65 -10.11
C THR A 20 -6.49 -19.98 -10.70
N ASP A 21 -7.55 -19.84 -9.92
CA ASP A 21 -8.72 -19.04 -10.29
C ASP A 21 -8.40 -17.55 -10.45
N LEU A 22 -7.21 -17.09 -10.03
CA LEU A 22 -6.75 -15.74 -10.34
C LEU A 22 -6.51 -15.50 -11.84
N GLU A 23 -6.40 -16.58 -12.62
CA GLU A 23 -6.07 -16.56 -14.05
C GLU A 23 -7.32 -16.48 -14.93
N ASP A 24 -8.46 -16.94 -14.42
CA ASP A 24 -9.70 -16.98 -15.18
C ASP A 24 -10.40 -15.61 -15.16
N LYS A 25 -10.22 -14.86 -16.26
CA LYS A 25 -10.88 -13.57 -16.48
C LYS A 25 -12.40 -13.63 -16.28
N LYS A 26 -13.07 -14.78 -16.50
CA LYS A 26 -14.52 -14.92 -16.30
C LYS A 26 -14.92 -14.96 -14.82
N LYS A 27 -14.02 -15.36 -13.94
CA LYS A 27 -14.20 -15.34 -12.49
C LYS A 27 -13.82 -13.97 -11.89
N MET A 28 -13.13 -13.14 -12.68
CA MET A 28 -12.68 -11.83 -12.24
C MET A 28 -13.76 -10.77 -12.26
N ILE A 29 -13.78 -9.98 -11.19
CA ILE A 29 -14.59 -8.76 -11.13
C ILE A 29 -13.81 -7.65 -11.83
N LEU A 30 -14.04 -7.54 -13.13
CA LEU A 30 -13.33 -6.59 -13.98
C LEU A 30 -13.70 -5.14 -13.65
N PHE A 31 -12.73 -4.26 -13.83
CA PHE A 31 -12.94 -2.82 -13.72
C PHE A 31 -13.96 -2.35 -14.75
N THR A 32 -14.86 -1.48 -14.30
CA THR A 32 -15.75 -0.70 -15.16
C THR A 32 -15.65 0.77 -14.75
N PRO A 33 -15.65 1.71 -15.71
CA PRO A 33 -15.64 3.14 -15.38
C PRO A 33 -16.81 3.55 -14.49
N CYS A 34 -16.62 4.59 -13.69
CA CYS A 34 -17.68 5.18 -12.88
C CYS A 34 -18.81 5.73 -13.77
N GLY A 35 -20.05 5.37 -13.46
CA GLY A 35 -21.23 6.06 -13.95
C GLY A 35 -21.32 7.48 -13.38
N SER A 36 -22.30 8.25 -13.85
CA SER A 36 -22.50 9.65 -13.44
C SER A 36 -22.80 9.84 -11.94
N GLN A 37 -23.25 8.77 -11.27
CA GLN A 37 -23.62 8.76 -9.85
C GLN A 37 -22.75 7.82 -8.99
N ASP A 38 -21.68 7.25 -9.56
CA ASP A 38 -20.71 6.45 -8.82
C ASP A 38 -19.61 7.34 -8.20
N MET A 39 -19.42 7.26 -6.88
CA MET A 39 -18.30 7.93 -6.20
C MET A 39 -16.96 7.28 -6.53
N ALA A 40 -16.94 5.95 -6.66
CA ALA A 40 -15.75 5.18 -6.98
C ALA A 40 -16.11 3.81 -7.58
N LYS A 41 -15.20 3.28 -8.40
CA LYS A 41 -15.21 1.90 -8.89
C LYS A 41 -13.84 1.27 -8.67
N PHE A 42 -13.82 -0.01 -8.41
CA PHE A 42 -12.59 -0.79 -8.22
C PHE A 42 -12.78 -2.19 -8.78
N GLY A 43 -11.85 -2.64 -9.62
CA GLY A 43 -11.92 -3.95 -10.27
C GLY A 43 -10.61 -4.30 -10.97
N PHE A 44 -10.50 -5.56 -11.38
CA PHE A 44 -9.31 -6.09 -12.04
C PHE A 44 -9.14 -5.52 -13.45
N VAL A 45 -7.89 -5.32 -13.84
CA VAL A 45 -7.46 -4.93 -15.19
C VAL A 45 -6.27 -5.80 -15.59
N SER A 46 -6.00 -5.89 -16.89
CA SER A 46 -4.82 -6.63 -17.35
C SER A 46 -3.53 -5.86 -17.03
N PRO A 47 -2.48 -6.52 -16.49
CA PRO A 47 -1.17 -5.90 -16.35
C PRO A 47 -0.50 -5.59 -17.69
N PHE A 48 -1.01 -6.13 -18.81
CA PHE A 48 -0.54 -5.89 -20.17
C PHE A 48 -1.32 -4.78 -20.90
N GLY A 49 -2.22 -4.08 -20.20
CA GLY A 49 -3.00 -2.96 -20.74
C GLY A 49 -4.44 -3.32 -21.11
N ASP A 50 -5.26 -2.29 -21.31
CA ASP A 50 -6.73 -2.38 -21.33
C ASP A 50 -7.31 -3.33 -22.41
N ASN A 51 -6.57 -3.60 -23.49
CA ASN A 51 -7.02 -4.46 -24.59
C ASN A 51 -6.61 -5.94 -24.45
N SER A 52 -5.88 -6.30 -23.40
CA SER A 52 -5.41 -7.67 -23.21
C SER A 52 -6.48 -8.56 -22.55
N GLU A 53 -6.60 -9.79 -23.03
CA GLU A 53 -7.44 -10.83 -22.43
C GLU A 53 -6.78 -11.52 -21.24
N VAL A 54 -5.47 -11.32 -21.05
CA VAL A 54 -4.69 -11.93 -19.97
C VAL A 54 -4.83 -11.09 -18.70
N ILE A 55 -5.45 -11.63 -17.65
CA ILE A 55 -5.77 -10.87 -16.41
C ILE A 55 -4.71 -11.02 -15.31
N ALA A 56 -3.81 -11.99 -15.46
CA ALA A 56 -2.75 -12.30 -14.52
C ALA A 56 -1.43 -12.58 -15.26
N MET A 57 -0.31 -12.30 -14.60
CA MET A 57 1.03 -12.57 -15.11
C MET A 57 1.71 -13.62 -14.22
N HIS A 58 2.41 -14.56 -14.85
CA HIS A 58 2.98 -15.74 -14.20
C HIS A 58 4.47 -15.87 -14.47
N GLY A 59 5.20 -16.37 -13.48
CA GLY A 59 6.61 -16.69 -13.66
C GLY A 59 7.23 -17.19 -12.37
N ASN A 60 7.99 -18.28 -12.43
CA ASN A 60 8.78 -18.82 -11.31
C ASN A 60 8.02 -18.96 -9.98
N GLY A 61 6.77 -19.42 -10.05
CA GLY A 61 5.92 -19.62 -8.87
C GLY A 61 5.24 -18.35 -8.33
N PHE A 62 5.42 -17.20 -8.99
CA PHE A 62 4.74 -15.95 -8.69
C PHE A 62 3.51 -15.75 -9.58
N ILE A 63 2.49 -15.08 -9.04
CA ILE A 63 1.30 -14.63 -9.75
C ILE A 63 1.07 -13.15 -9.46
N LEU A 64 1.05 -12.32 -10.50
CA LEU A 64 0.70 -10.90 -10.40
C LEU A 64 -0.71 -10.66 -10.94
N VAL A 65 -1.53 -9.95 -10.15
CA VAL A 65 -2.81 -9.39 -10.59
C VAL A 65 -2.82 -7.89 -10.37
N GLU A 66 -3.55 -7.17 -11.21
CA GLU A 66 -3.67 -5.71 -11.16
C GLU A 66 -5.13 -5.28 -11.04
N ALA A 67 -5.38 -4.27 -10.21
CA ALA A 67 -6.69 -3.66 -10.06
C ALA A 67 -6.61 -2.14 -10.19
N LYS A 68 -7.56 -1.58 -10.93
CA LYS A 68 -7.71 -0.14 -11.17
C LYS A 68 -8.82 0.41 -10.30
N ARG A 69 -8.53 1.49 -9.59
CA ARG A 69 -9.51 2.30 -8.87
C ARG A 69 -9.75 3.60 -9.61
N GLU A 70 -11.01 3.90 -9.85
CA GLU A 70 -11.47 5.23 -10.23
C GLU A 70 -12.18 5.86 -9.03
N THR A 71 -11.90 7.12 -8.72
CA THR A 71 -12.59 7.87 -7.65
C THR A 71 -12.89 9.27 -8.13
N LYS A 72 -14.14 9.72 -7.97
CA LYS A 72 -14.55 11.09 -8.29
C LYS A 72 -13.94 12.08 -7.29
N ILE A 73 -13.30 13.11 -7.83
CA ILE A 73 -12.63 14.17 -7.07
C ILE A 73 -13.69 15.19 -6.66
N LEU A 74 -14.22 15.03 -5.45
CA LEU A 74 -15.09 16.00 -4.80
C LEU A 74 -14.50 16.41 -3.45
N PRO A 75 -13.64 17.44 -3.42
CA PRO A 75 -13.02 17.89 -2.18
C PRO A 75 -14.09 18.35 -1.18
N PRO A 76 -13.97 17.99 0.12
CA PRO A 76 -14.95 18.40 1.14
C PRO A 76 -15.25 19.91 1.18
N PRO A 77 -14.27 20.83 0.98
CA PRO A 77 -14.56 22.27 0.94
C PRO A 77 -15.49 22.68 -0.20
N VAL A 78 -15.43 22.00 -1.35
CA VAL A 78 -16.31 22.29 -2.50
C VAL A 78 -17.74 21.88 -2.19
N ILE A 79 -17.92 20.70 -1.58
CA ILE A 79 -19.22 20.20 -1.15
C ILE A 79 -19.83 21.15 -0.09
N GLN A 80 -19.04 21.53 0.91
CA GLN A 80 -19.48 22.43 1.98
C GLN A 80 -19.89 23.81 1.46
N ARG A 81 -19.11 24.38 0.54
CA ARG A 81 -19.44 25.65 -0.10
C ARG A 81 -20.75 25.57 -0.89
N ALA A 82 -20.93 24.54 -1.71
CA ALA A 82 -22.14 24.36 -2.49
C ALA A 82 -23.39 24.14 -1.61
N ILE A 83 -23.26 23.43 -0.49
CA ILE A 83 -24.32 23.30 0.52
C ILE A 83 -24.65 24.67 1.11
N GLN A 84 -23.64 25.45 1.50
CA GLN A 84 -23.82 26.75 2.13
C GLN A 84 -24.49 27.76 1.17
N GLU A 85 -24.05 27.84 -0.08
CA GLU A 85 -24.67 28.68 -1.12
C GLU A 85 -26.15 28.32 -1.32
N LYS A 86 -26.48 27.02 -1.26
CA LYS A 86 -27.87 26.55 -1.41
C LYS A 86 -28.73 26.83 -0.18
N ILE A 87 -28.17 26.70 1.02
CA ILE A 87 -28.83 27.10 2.28
C ILE A 87 -29.15 28.59 2.23
N GLU A 88 -28.16 29.44 1.90
CA GLU A 88 -28.35 30.89 1.85
C GLU A 88 -29.45 31.30 0.87
N LYS A 89 -29.46 30.69 -0.32
CA LYS A 89 -30.50 30.92 -1.31
C LYS A 89 -31.90 30.58 -0.79
N LEU A 90 -32.07 29.39 -0.21
CA LEU A 90 -33.37 28.94 0.31
C LEU A 90 -33.83 29.75 1.54
N GLU A 91 -32.90 30.14 2.42
CA GLU A 91 -33.22 30.98 3.58
C GLU A 91 -33.65 32.39 3.16
N GLN A 92 -33.04 32.94 2.11
CA GLN A 92 -33.46 34.21 1.50
C GLN A 92 -34.85 34.10 0.85
N GLU A 93 -35.10 33.05 0.06
CA GLU A 93 -36.38 32.82 -0.61
C GLU A 93 -37.54 32.58 0.37
N GLN A 94 -37.30 31.89 1.49
CA GLN A 94 -38.33 31.55 2.46
C GLN A 94 -38.42 32.54 3.65
N ALA A 95 -37.54 33.55 3.70
CA ALA A 95 -37.42 34.49 4.81
C ALA A 95 -37.33 33.83 6.20
N ARG A 96 -36.71 32.63 6.28
CA ARG A 96 -36.53 31.88 7.53
C ARG A 96 -35.26 31.03 7.48
N LYS A 97 -34.79 30.61 8.66
CA LYS A 97 -33.71 29.63 8.77
C LYS A 97 -34.19 28.21 8.46
N LEU A 98 -33.33 27.42 7.80
CA LEU A 98 -33.58 26.01 7.53
C LEU A 98 -33.33 25.16 8.78
N LYS A 99 -34.18 24.16 8.99
CA LYS A 99 -34.00 23.14 10.03
C LYS A 99 -32.87 22.18 9.66
N LYS A 100 -32.33 21.48 10.66
CA LYS A 100 -31.24 20.51 10.46
C LYS A 100 -31.57 19.44 9.41
N THR A 101 -32.80 18.89 9.46
CA THR A 101 -33.26 17.88 8.50
C THR A 101 -33.29 18.39 7.06
N GLU A 102 -33.67 19.66 6.86
CA GLU A 102 -33.65 20.30 5.53
C GLU A 102 -32.20 20.45 5.05
N LYS A 103 -31.29 20.90 5.92
CA LYS A 103 -29.86 21.03 5.61
C LYS A 103 -29.21 19.68 5.28
N ASP A 104 -29.60 18.62 5.95
CA ASP A 104 -29.09 17.28 5.67
C ASP A 104 -29.59 16.76 4.31
N SER A 105 -30.85 17.00 3.93
CA SER A 105 -31.34 16.65 2.57
C SER A 105 -30.62 17.39 1.44
N LEU A 106 -30.13 18.61 1.70
CA LEU A 106 -29.36 19.37 0.71
C LEU A 106 -27.99 18.74 0.42
N LYS A 107 -27.42 17.95 1.34
CA LYS A 107 -26.14 17.28 1.10
C LYS A 107 -26.23 16.29 -0.06
N ASP A 108 -27.24 15.44 -0.03
CA ASP A 108 -27.44 14.41 -1.07
C ASP A 108 -27.75 15.05 -2.41
N GLU A 109 -28.55 16.12 -2.42
CA GLU A 109 -28.88 16.85 -3.64
C GLU A 109 -27.65 17.56 -4.23
N VAL A 110 -26.83 18.19 -3.37
CA VAL A 110 -25.56 18.79 -3.80
C VAL A 110 -24.64 17.72 -4.38
N LEU A 111 -24.49 16.57 -3.71
CA LEU A 111 -23.69 15.45 -4.22
C LEU A 111 -24.21 14.97 -5.58
N HIS A 112 -25.51 14.74 -5.72
CA HIS A 112 -26.14 14.30 -6.96
C HIS A 112 -25.89 15.28 -8.12
N SER A 113 -25.86 16.58 -7.83
CA SER A 113 -25.58 17.65 -8.81
C SER A 113 -24.10 17.80 -9.17
N LEU A 114 -23.20 17.54 -8.21
CA LEU A 114 -21.76 17.72 -8.40
C LEU A 114 -21.09 16.48 -8.99
N LEU A 115 -21.59 15.28 -8.69
CA LEU A 115 -20.96 14.02 -9.11
C LEU A 115 -20.75 13.89 -10.62
N PRO A 116 -21.75 14.20 -11.47
CA PRO A 116 -21.60 14.09 -12.92
C PRO A 116 -20.52 15.02 -13.49
N ARG A 117 -20.17 16.09 -12.74
CA ARG A 117 -19.18 17.10 -13.13
C ARG A 117 -17.80 16.85 -12.50
N ALA A 118 -17.70 15.88 -11.59
CA ALA A 118 -16.47 15.60 -10.87
C ALA A 118 -15.46 14.91 -11.80
N PHE A 119 -14.22 15.42 -11.79
CA PHE A 119 -13.11 14.75 -12.45
C PHE A 119 -12.80 13.41 -11.78
N SER A 120 -12.25 12.47 -12.53
CA SER A 120 -11.83 11.18 -12.02
C SER A 120 -10.35 11.19 -11.66
N LYS A 121 -10.00 10.63 -10.50
CA LYS A 121 -8.64 10.22 -10.15
C LYS A 121 -8.52 8.72 -10.33
N PHE A 122 -7.45 8.28 -10.98
CA PHE A 122 -7.14 6.86 -11.14
C PHE A 122 -5.95 6.48 -10.25
N SER A 123 -6.01 5.28 -9.69
CA SER A 123 -4.87 4.62 -9.06
C SER A 123 -4.87 3.14 -9.40
N VAL A 124 -3.69 2.56 -9.47
CA VAL A 124 -3.48 1.14 -9.75
C VAL A 124 -2.90 0.49 -8.50
N ILE A 125 -3.43 -0.68 -8.16
CA ILE A 125 -2.94 -1.54 -7.07
C ILE A 125 -2.57 -2.88 -7.69
N GLN A 126 -1.38 -3.36 -7.40
CA GLN A 126 -0.86 -4.65 -7.82
C GLN A 126 -0.71 -5.56 -6.60
N ALA A 127 -1.08 -6.82 -6.75
CA ALA A 127 -0.83 -7.87 -5.78
C ALA A 127 0.00 -8.98 -6.43
N ILE A 128 1.06 -9.39 -5.76
CA ILE A 128 1.93 -10.50 -6.15
C ILE A 128 1.77 -11.59 -5.11
N TYR A 129 1.31 -12.76 -5.53
CA TYR A 129 1.37 -13.97 -4.73
C TYR A 129 2.70 -14.69 -5.00
N ASP A 130 3.34 -15.14 -3.92
CA ASP A 130 4.55 -15.96 -3.93
C ASP A 130 4.19 -17.39 -3.51
N GLY A 131 4.24 -18.31 -4.48
CA GLY A 131 3.89 -19.71 -4.27
C GLY A 131 4.86 -20.48 -3.36
N SER A 132 6.07 -19.97 -3.16
CA SER A 132 7.10 -20.62 -2.33
C SER A 132 6.92 -20.28 -0.85
N THR A 133 6.72 -19.00 -0.53
CA THR A 133 6.55 -18.51 0.85
C THR A 133 5.08 -18.44 1.28
N LYS A 134 4.14 -18.60 0.34
CA LYS A 134 2.69 -18.43 0.52
C LYS A 134 2.30 -17.01 0.97
N ARG A 135 3.13 -16.02 0.63
CA ARG A 135 2.91 -14.62 0.95
C ARG A 135 2.26 -13.88 -0.21
N ILE A 136 1.57 -12.79 0.10
CA ILE A 136 1.00 -11.86 -0.86
C ILE A 136 1.58 -10.48 -0.57
N TYR A 137 2.28 -9.93 -1.55
CA TYR A 137 2.85 -8.58 -1.52
C TYR A 137 1.90 -7.64 -2.25
N ILE A 138 1.48 -6.55 -1.60
CA ILE A 138 0.56 -5.58 -2.22
C ILE A 138 1.19 -4.20 -2.20
N ASN A 139 1.24 -3.54 -3.36
CA ASN A 139 1.95 -2.28 -3.55
C ASN A 139 1.21 -1.03 -2.99
N ALA A 140 0.49 -1.18 -1.88
CA ALA A 140 -0.43 -0.17 -1.35
C ALA A 140 -0.37 -0.09 0.17
N SER A 141 -1.00 0.95 0.73
CA SER A 141 -1.22 1.08 2.18
C SER A 141 -2.16 -0.02 2.70
N ALA A 142 -2.11 -0.33 3.99
CA ALA A 142 -2.94 -1.39 4.61
C ALA A 142 -4.43 -1.28 4.22
N ARG A 143 -5.04 -0.09 4.29
CA ARG A 143 -6.45 0.10 3.88
C ARG A 143 -6.71 -0.26 2.42
N GLN A 144 -5.82 0.16 1.52
CA GLN A 144 -5.97 -0.15 0.09
C GLN A 144 -5.64 -1.62 -0.21
N ALA A 145 -4.75 -2.22 0.56
CA ALA A 145 -4.42 -3.63 0.48
C ALA A 145 -5.61 -4.50 0.92
N GLU A 146 -6.32 -4.12 1.99
CA GLU A 146 -7.58 -4.77 2.37
C GLU A 146 -8.64 -4.69 1.27
N ASP A 147 -8.78 -3.54 0.61
CA ASP A 147 -9.69 -3.41 -0.53
C ASP A 147 -9.30 -4.36 -1.68
N MET A 148 -8.00 -4.52 -1.96
CA MET A 148 -7.48 -5.46 -2.96
C MET A 148 -7.75 -6.92 -2.56
N LEU A 149 -7.48 -7.29 -1.31
CA LEU A 149 -7.76 -8.63 -0.78
C LEU A 149 -9.25 -8.94 -0.78
N ALA A 150 -10.11 -7.96 -0.49
CA ALA A 150 -11.55 -8.11 -0.57
C ALA A 150 -12.02 -8.36 -2.01
N LEU A 151 -11.44 -7.65 -2.98
CA LEU A 151 -11.70 -7.88 -4.40
C LEU A 151 -11.27 -9.29 -4.83
N MET A 152 -10.04 -9.71 -4.48
CA MET A 152 -9.54 -11.06 -4.74
C MET A 152 -10.43 -12.13 -4.08
N ARG A 153 -10.80 -11.95 -2.82
CA ARG A 153 -11.69 -12.87 -2.09
C ARG A 153 -13.05 -13.01 -2.76
N LYS A 154 -13.61 -11.92 -3.30
CA LYS A 154 -14.91 -11.97 -3.97
C LYS A 154 -14.83 -12.71 -5.31
N SER A 155 -13.70 -12.65 -6.01
CA SER A 155 -13.47 -13.42 -7.24
C SER A 155 -13.14 -14.89 -7.00
N LEU A 156 -12.40 -15.20 -5.93
CA LEU A 156 -11.99 -16.56 -5.57
C LEU A 156 -13.03 -17.30 -4.70
N GLY A 157 -14.01 -16.58 -4.15
CA GLY A 157 -14.95 -17.09 -3.15
C GLY A 157 -14.36 -17.19 -1.73
N SER A 158 -13.12 -17.66 -1.60
CA SER A 158 -12.39 -17.75 -0.33
C SER A 158 -10.93 -17.31 -0.50
N LEU A 159 -10.45 -16.49 0.42
CA LEU A 159 -9.04 -16.07 0.50
C LEU A 159 -8.66 -15.90 1.97
N PRO A 160 -8.12 -16.95 2.61
CA PRO A 160 -7.75 -16.95 4.03
C PRO A 160 -6.35 -16.36 4.19
N VAL A 161 -6.30 -15.05 4.45
CA VAL A 161 -5.07 -14.29 4.60
C VAL A 161 -5.05 -13.56 5.93
N VAL A 162 -3.86 -13.42 6.51
CA VAL A 162 -3.58 -12.61 7.70
C VAL A 162 -2.38 -11.71 7.42
N PRO A 163 -2.28 -10.53 8.06
CA PRO A 163 -1.05 -9.73 8.01
C PRO A 163 0.15 -10.59 8.42
N LEU A 164 1.30 -10.39 7.76
CA LEU A 164 2.51 -11.10 8.14
C LEU A 164 2.96 -10.65 9.53
N SER A 165 3.17 -11.61 10.43
CA SER A 165 3.65 -11.40 11.79
C SER A 165 4.97 -12.14 12.01
N VAL A 166 5.81 -11.56 12.87
CA VAL A 166 7.11 -12.09 13.26
C VAL A 166 7.13 -12.38 14.76
N GLU A 167 8.04 -13.24 15.20
CA GLU A 167 8.09 -13.74 16.58
C GLU A 167 8.43 -12.62 17.57
N ASN A 168 9.39 -11.75 17.23
CA ASN A 168 9.77 -10.63 18.09
C ASN A 168 8.93 -9.38 17.76
N PRO A 169 8.45 -8.61 18.76
CA PRO A 169 7.85 -7.32 18.53
C PRO A 169 8.81 -6.41 17.75
N ILE A 170 8.36 -5.90 16.60
CA ILE A 170 9.21 -5.17 15.67
C ILE A 170 9.74 -3.91 16.33
N GLU A 171 8.90 -3.16 17.04
CA GLU A 171 9.29 -1.93 17.71
C GLU A 171 10.37 -2.14 18.78
N LEU A 172 10.40 -3.30 19.45
CA LEU A 172 11.48 -3.63 20.40
C LEU A 172 12.78 -3.93 19.64
N THR A 173 12.68 -4.77 18.60
CA THR A 173 13.83 -5.15 17.78
C THR A 173 14.48 -3.93 17.11
N LEU A 174 13.68 -3.02 16.56
CA LEU A 174 14.18 -1.76 15.96
C LEU A 174 14.78 -0.82 17.00
N THR A 175 14.19 -0.78 18.21
CA THR A 175 14.74 0.00 19.32
C THR A 175 16.13 -0.49 19.69
N ASP A 176 16.34 -1.80 19.72
CA ASP A 176 17.65 -2.39 20.03
C ASP A 176 18.67 -2.12 18.92
N TRP A 177 18.29 -2.20 17.64
CA TRP A 177 19.20 -1.85 16.55
C TRP A 177 19.69 -0.40 16.62
N VAL A 178 18.77 0.54 16.91
CA VAL A 178 19.12 1.96 17.06
C VAL A 178 19.98 2.18 18.32
N ARG A 179 19.63 1.54 19.44
CA ARG A 179 20.40 1.61 20.69
C ARG A 179 21.83 1.10 20.52
N ASP A 180 21.99 0.00 19.81
CA ASP A 180 23.30 -0.64 19.59
C ASP A 180 24.07 -0.01 18.43
N GLY A 181 23.47 0.94 17.71
CA GLY A 181 24.08 1.58 16.54
C GLY A 181 24.33 0.62 15.38
N SER A 182 23.70 -0.56 15.35
CA SER A 182 23.91 -1.58 14.32
C SER A 182 22.64 -2.34 13.97
N ALA A 183 22.44 -2.57 12.67
CA ALA A 183 21.40 -3.46 12.17
C ALA A 183 22.00 -4.84 11.83
N PRO A 184 21.17 -5.90 11.75
CA PRO A 184 21.61 -7.24 11.38
C PRO A 184 22.27 -7.30 10.00
N GLN A 185 23.00 -8.39 9.76
CA GLN A 185 23.72 -8.61 8.50
C GLN A 185 22.81 -8.40 7.27
N GLY A 186 23.30 -7.62 6.31
CA GLY A 186 22.58 -7.30 5.07
C GLY A 186 21.72 -6.04 5.17
N PHE A 187 21.47 -5.51 6.36
CA PHE A 187 20.77 -4.25 6.58
C PHE A 187 21.72 -3.17 7.10
N GLN A 188 21.51 -1.95 6.62
CA GLN A 188 22.14 -0.75 7.15
C GLN A 188 21.04 0.20 7.61
N MET A 189 21.25 0.86 8.75
CA MET A 189 20.33 1.90 9.21
C MET A 189 20.51 3.16 8.35
N GLY A 190 19.39 3.75 7.96
CA GLY A 190 19.34 5.05 7.32
C GLY A 190 19.40 6.20 8.33
N ASP A 191 18.91 7.36 7.92
CA ASP A 191 19.00 8.62 8.67
C ASP A 191 17.62 9.13 9.16
N ALA A 192 16.62 8.24 9.23
CA ALA A 192 15.26 8.58 9.59
C ALA A 192 14.58 7.53 10.46
N ALA A 193 13.87 7.98 11.49
CA ALA A 193 13.12 7.13 12.41
C ALA A 193 11.89 7.85 12.99
N GLU A 194 10.89 7.08 13.42
CA GLU A 194 9.75 7.55 14.23
C GLU A 194 9.77 6.84 15.59
N LEU A 195 9.95 7.61 16.66
CA LEU A 195 9.98 7.13 18.04
C LEU A 195 8.69 7.55 18.76
N LYS A 196 8.04 6.61 19.44
CA LYS A 196 6.80 6.87 20.20
C LYS A 196 6.95 6.41 21.63
N ALA A 197 6.45 7.21 22.57
CA ALA A 197 6.24 6.73 23.92
C ALA A 197 5.20 5.59 23.95
N VAL A 198 5.33 4.70 24.93
CA VAL A 198 4.46 3.52 25.09
C VAL A 198 3.02 3.90 25.45
N LEU A 199 2.83 5.03 26.13
CA LEU A 199 1.52 5.54 26.51
C LEU A 199 0.81 6.18 25.30
N GLU A 200 -0.50 5.97 25.17
CA GLU A 200 -1.31 6.35 24.00
C GLU A 200 -1.32 7.87 23.73
N ASP A 201 -1.31 8.70 24.78
CA ASP A 201 -1.17 10.17 24.70
C ASP A 201 0.29 10.65 24.82
N GLY A 202 1.23 9.72 24.67
CA GLY A 202 2.66 9.99 24.79
C GLY A 202 3.23 10.77 23.61
N GLY A 203 4.41 11.35 23.82
CA GLY A 203 5.09 12.13 22.79
C GLY A 203 5.60 11.29 21.61
N ILE A 204 5.48 11.85 20.40
CA ILE A 204 6.04 11.29 19.16
C ILE A 204 7.21 12.16 18.71
N ALA A 205 8.38 11.55 18.49
CA ALA A 205 9.53 12.18 17.86
C ALA A 205 9.72 11.63 16.45
N ARG A 206 9.92 12.51 15.46
CA ARG A 206 10.23 12.14 14.08
C ARG A 206 11.51 12.82 13.68
N VAL A 207 12.50 12.02 13.30
CA VAL A 207 13.80 12.50 12.85
C VAL A 207 14.03 12.11 11.39
N LYS A 208 14.71 13.00 10.66
CA LYS A 208 15.07 12.81 9.24
C LYS A 208 16.41 13.47 9.00
N LYS A 209 17.28 12.85 8.20
CA LYS A 209 18.65 13.32 7.96
C LYS A 209 19.44 13.51 9.26
N GLN A 210 19.21 12.60 10.20
CA GLN A 210 19.84 12.60 11.52
C GLN A 210 20.71 11.35 11.68
N ASP A 211 21.84 11.50 12.36
CA ASP A 211 22.62 10.35 12.83
C ASP A 211 21.83 9.62 13.92
N LEU A 212 21.38 8.39 13.62
CA LEU A 212 20.58 7.60 14.53
C LEU A 212 21.36 7.04 15.72
N GLY A 213 22.69 7.05 15.67
CA GLY A 213 23.58 6.69 16.79
C GLY A 213 23.92 7.85 17.73
N SER A 214 23.34 9.04 17.53
CA SER A 214 23.65 10.24 18.31
C SER A 214 23.01 10.24 19.71
N ASP A 215 23.62 10.96 20.65
CA ASP A 215 23.13 11.13 22.04
C ASP A 215 21.69 11.68 22.11
N GLU A 216 21.29 12.48 21.12
CA GLU A 216 19.92 13.01 21.00
C GLU A 216 18.89 11.88 20.86
N ILE A 217 19.21 10.86 20.07
CA ILE A 217 18.36 9.69 19.85
C ILE A 217 18.40 8.80 21.09
N SER A 218 19.59 8.55 21.65
CA SER A 218 19.77 7.78 22.89
C SER A 218 18.91 8.36 24.03
N THR A 219 18.88 9.68 24.18
CA THR A 219 18.05 10.37 25.19
C THR A 219 16.55 10.07 25.00
N HIS A 220 16.06 9.97 23.76
CA HIS A 220 14.67 9.60 23.50
C HIS A 220 14.37 8.14 23.87
N LEU A 221 15.30 7.21 23.60
CA LEU A 221 15.18 5.80 23.95
C LEU A 221 15.20 5.61 25.48
N GLU A 222 16.11 6.27 26.18
CA GLU A 222 16.21 6.27 27.65
C GLU A 222 14.95 6.84 28.31
N ALA A 223 14.31 7.83 27.68
CA ALA A 223 13.01 8.36 28.11
C ALA A 223 11.83 7.41 27.83
N GLY A 224 12.09 6.16 27.42
CA GLY A 224 11.07 5.12 27.23
C GLY A 224 10.32 5.20 25.91
N LYS A 225 10.86 5.88 24.88
CA LYS A 225 10.29 5.79 23.53
C LYS A 225 10.80 4.55 22.79
N LEU A 226 9.92 3.94 22.01
CA LEU A 226 10.22 2.82 21.13
C LEU A 226 10.28 3.29 19.67
N VAL A 227 11.17 2.71 18.88
CA VAL A 227 11.30 2.95 17.44
C VAL A 227 10.18 2.20 16.71
N THR A 228 9.18 2.93 16.24
CA THR A 228 8.02 2.38 15.51
C THR A 228 8.16 2.42 13.99
N LYS A 229 9.11 3.23 13.49
CA LYS A 229 9.53 3.22 12.09
C LYS A 229 11.03 3.45 11.99
N LEU A 230 11.70 2.72 11.11
CA LEU A 230 13.14 2.85 10.86
C LEU A 230 13.45 2.81 9.37
N ALA A 231 14.20 3.79 8.87
CA ALA A 231 14.76 3.75 7.53
C ALA A 231 15.89 2.72 7.46
N LEU A 232 15.84 1.85 6.46
CA LEU A 232 16.79 0.78 6.24
C LEU A 232 17.22 0.75 4.77
N ASP A 233 18.45 0.30 4.55
CA ASP A 233 18.97 -0.09 3.25
C ASP A 233 19.33 -1.58 3.29
N TRP A 234 18.74 -2.36 2.39
CA TRP A 234 19.08 -3.76 2.21
C TRP A 234 20.09 -3.91 1.07
N GLN A 235 21.32 -4.27 1.45
CA GLN A 235 22.43 -4.58 0.55
C GLN A 235 22.79 -3.50 -0.47
N ASN A 236 22.47 -2.23 -0.23
CA ASN A 236 22.58 -1.12 -1.20
C ASN A 236 21.68 -1.30 -2.43
N ARG A 237 20.66 -2.16 -2.35
CA ARG A 237 19.76 -2.50 -3.47
C ARG A 237 18.36 -1.95 -3.28
N ILE A 238 17.84 -2.00 -2.05
CA ILE A 238 16.49 -1.52 -1.73
C ILE A 238 16.52 -0.70 -0.45
N LYS A 239 16.21 0.59 -0.58
CA LYS A 239 16.01 1.52 0.54
C LYS A 239 14.53 1.62 0.87
N PHE A 240 14.16 1.54 2.13
CA PHE A 240 12.76 1.60 2.58
C PHE A 240 12.67 2.07 4.03
N THR A 241 11.45 2.33 4.50
CA THR A 241 11.14 2.53 5.91
C THR A 241 10.27 1.39 6.38
N LEU A 242 10.77 0.59 7.32
CA LEU A 242 10.02 -0.47 7.98
C LEU A 242 9.16 0.15 9.09
N ASP A 243 7.90 -0.24 9.13
CA ASP A 243 6.94 0.08 10.19
C ASP A 243 6.75 -1.11 11.13
N HIS A 244 6.46 -0.86 12.41
CA HIS A 244 6.14 -1.89 13.41
C HIS A 244 4.99 -2.86 13.02
N ASN A 245 4.15 -2.51 12.04
CA ASN A 245 3.13 -3.41 11.49
C ASN A 245 3.62 -4.26 10.30
N PHE A 246 4.93 -4.43 10.13
CA PHE A 246 5.54 -5.13 8.98
C PHE A 246 5.10 -4.52 7.63
N SER A 247 5.02 -3.19 7.54
CA SER A 247 4.79 -2.49 6.27
C SER A 247 6.06 -1.78 5.83
N LEU A 248 6.36 -1.85 4.53
CA LEU A 248 7.51 -1.19 3.93
C LEU A 248 6.99 0.03 3.19
N THR A 249 7.52 1.21 3.52
CA THR A 249 7.11 2.47 2.89
C THR A 249 8.31 3.20 2.32
N SER A 250 8.07 4.15 1.42
CA SER A 250 9.14 4.91 0.75
C SER A 250 10.18 4.01 0.06
N VAL A 251 9.74 2.87 -0.45
CA VAL A 251 10.59 1.89 -1.12
C VAL A 251 11.21 2.52 -2.37
N LYS A 252 12.54 2.38 -2.48
CA LYS A 252 13.36 2.84 -3.60
C LYS A 252 14.33 1.72 -3.97
N PHE A 253 14.30 1.33 -5.22
CA PHE A 253 15.25 0.38 -5.81
C PHE A 253 16.47 1.16 -6.29
N ALA A 254 17.66 0.55 -6.17
CA ALA A 254 18.90 1.10 -6.67
C ALA A 254 18.88 1.19 -8.21
N ASP A 255 19.59 2.16 -8.77
CA ASP A 255 19.57 2.44 -10.21
C ASP A 255 20.13 1.24 -10.99
N GLU A 256 21.13 0.53 -10.46
CA GLU A 256 21.69 -0.67 -11.06
C GLU A 256 20.64 -1.78 -11.25
N LEU A 257 19.67 -1.88 -10.34
CA LEU A 257 18.58 -2.85 -10.39
C LEU A 257 17.54 -2.44 -11.45
N LEU A 258 17.28 -1.13 -11.58
CA LEU A 258 16.37 -0.59 -12.59
C LEU A 258 16.95 -0.71 -14.01
N GLU A 259 18.27 -0.58 -14.13
CA GLU A 259 19.01 -0.66 -15.39
C GLU A 259 19.33 -2.10 -15.81
N GLN A 260 19.20 -3.09 -14.92
CA GLN A 260 19.60 -4.48 -15.21
C GLN A 260 18.99 -5.09 -16.48
N ASN A 261 17.79 -4.65 -16.87
CA ASN A 261 17.11 -5.11 -18.08
C ASN A 261 17.15 -4.09 -19.23
N SER A 262 17.89 -2.97 -19.10
CA SER A 262 17.91 -1.84 -20.04
C SER A 262 18.18 -2.23 -21.49
N ASP A 263 18.93 -3.30 -21.68
CA ASP A 263 19.37 -3.78 -23.00
C ASP A 263 18.28 -4.51 -23.79
N ILE A 264 17.15 -4.86 -23.14
CA ILE A 264 15.97 -5.38 -23.85
C ILE A 264 15.33 -4.22 -24.63
N ASP A 265 15.10 -4.44 -25.91
CA ASP A 265 14.50 -3.44 -26.81
C ASP A 265 13.19 -2.90 -26.22
N SER A 266 13.03 -1.58 -26.27
CA SER A 266 11.83 -0.88 -25.85
C SER A 266 10.59 -1.26 -26.66
N GLU A 267 10.77 -1.78 -27.89
CA GLU A 267 9.67 -2.30 -28.72
C GLU A 267 9.16 -3.67 -28.24
N ASP A 268 9.99 -4.45 -27.54
CA ASP A 268 9.63 -5.77 -26.96
C ASP A 268 9.02 -5.62 -25.56
N VAL A 269 7.90 -4.88 -25.48
CA VAL A 269 7.21 -4.51 -24.23
C VAL A 269 6.88 -5.73 -23.36
N ALA A 270 6.44 -6.83 -23.97
CA ALA A 270 6.09 -8.07 -23.25
C ALA A 270 7.32 -8.71 -22.59
N GLN A 271 8.41 -8.86 -23.34
CA GLN A 271 9.66 -9.43 -22.83
C GLN A 271 10.28 -8.56 -21.73
N ARG A 272 10.25 -7.23 -21.91
CA ARG A 272 10.73 -6.30 -20.88
C ARG A 272 9.89 -6.40 -19.61
N LEU A 273 8.57 -6.52 -19.74
CA LEU A 273 7.68 -6.68 -18.59
C LEU A 273 7.96 -8.00 -17.85
N ASP A 274 8.14 -9.11 -18.57
CA ASP A 274 8.49 -10.43 -18.01
C ASP A 274 9.82 -10.39 -17.24
N ALA A 275 10.85 -9.78 -17.82
CA ALA A 275 12.15 -9.64 -17.16
C ALA A 275 12.08 -8.74 -15.92
N ASP A 276 11.38 -7.59 -16.01
CA ASP A 276 11.14 -6.70 -14.87
C ASP A 276 10.35 -7.41 -13.76
N PHE A 277 9.36 -8.22 -14.11
CA PHE A 277 8.53 -8.97 -13.17
C PHE A 277 9.35 -10.00 -12.39
N PHE A 278 10.18 -10.77 -13.09
CA PHE A 278 11.05 -11.75 -12.43
C PHE A 278 12.06 -11.07 -11.49
N LEU A 279 12.68 -9.98 -11.93
CA LEU A 279 13.62 -9.23 -11.11
C LEU A 279 12.91 -8.64 -9.88
N LEU A 280 11.76 -7.98 -10.05
CA LEU A 280 11.04 -7.39 -8.94
C LEU A 280 10.59 -8.43 -7.90
N THR A 281 9.98 -9.53 -8.36
CA THR A 281 9.43 -10.56 -7.47
C THR A 281 10.50 -11.25 -6.64
N SER A 282 11.62 -11.63 -7.28
CA SER A 282 12.76 -12.26 -6.61
C SER A 282 13.39 -11.33 -5.55
N GLU A 283 13.56 -10.05 -5.87
CA GLU A 283 14.13 -9.06 -4.95
C GLU A 283 13.23 -8.79 -3.75
N ILE A 284 11.92 -8.65 -3.97
CA ILE A 284 10.95 -8.47 -2.87
C ILE A 284 10.92 -9.71 -1.97
N SER A 285 10.87 -10.91 -2.57
CA SER A 285 10.82 -12.17 -1.80
C SER A 285 12.08 -12.33 -0.92
N CYS A 286 13.26 -12.14 -1.50
CA CYS A 286 14.54 -12.18 -0.77
C CYS A 286 14.62 -11.11 0.33
N LEU A 287 14.18 -9.88 0.06
CA LEU A 287 14.15 -8.81 1.07
C LEU A 287 13.24 -9.17 2.24
N VAL A 288 12.03 -9.67 1.96
CA VAL A 288 11.06 -10.02 3.00
C VAL A 288 11.56 -11.21 3.82
N ASP A 289 12.17 -12.22 3.21
CA ASP A 289 12.79 -13.34 3.94
C ASP A 289 13.94 -12.87 4.84
N ALA A 290 14.81 -11.99 4.33
CA ALA A 290 15.89 -11.41 5.13
C ALA A 290 15.34 -10.61 6.33
N LEU A 291 14.28 -9.82 6.12
CA LEU A 291 13.62 -9.06 7.18
C LEU A 291 12.97 -9.97 8.22
N VAL A 292 12.23 -10.98 7.79
CA VAL A 292 11.61 -11.97 8.68
C VAL A 292 12.68 -12.63 9.56
N ASN A 293 13.78 -13.10 8.97
CA ASN A 293 14.88 -13.71 9.72
C ASN A 293 15.55 -12.73 10.69
N ALA A 294 15.78 -11.48 10.26
CA ALA A 294 16.35 -10.42 11.10
C ALA A 294 15.44 -10.06 12.30
N LEU A 295 14.13 -10.25 12.15
CA LEU A 295 13.11 -9.95 13.17
C LEU A 295 12.73 -11.20 14.01
N GLY A 296 13.55 -12.25 14.01
CA GLY A 296 13.37 -13.44 14.84
C GLY A 296 12.59 -14.58 14.19
N GLY A 297 12.25 -14.47 12.91
CA GLY A 297 11.46 -15.47 12.19
C GLY A 297 9.97 -15.15 12.18
N GLU A 298 9.21 -15.91 11.39
CA GLU A 298 7.75 -15.76 11.34
C GLU A 298 7.11 -16.26 12.63
N ALA A 299 6.12 -15.53 13.14
CA ALA A 299 5.34 -16.01 14.27
C ALA A 299 4.59 -17.29 13.89
N LYS A 300 4.56 -18.25 14.82
CA LYS A 300 3.72 -19.45 14.67
C LYS A 300 2.25 -19.01 14.70
N GLN A 301 1.53 -19.34 13.63
CA GLN A 301 0.09 -19.12 13.50
C GLN A 301 -0.72 -20.19 14.22
#